data_AF-A0A9E4DL36-F1
#
_entry.id   AF-A0A9E4DL36-F1
#
_cell.length_a   1.000
_cell.length_b   1.000
_cell.length_c   1.000
_cell.angle_alpha   90.00
_cell.angle_beta   90.00
_cell.angle_gamma   90.00
#
_symmetry.space_group_name_H-M   'P 1'
#
loop_
_entity.id
_entity.type
_entity.pdbx_description
1 polymer ?
#
loop_
_entity_poly.entity_id
_entity_poly.type
_entity_poly.pdbx_seq_one_letter_code
_entity_poly.pdbx_strand_id
1 'polypeptide(L)' 'MTTSKEQHHLYKYYVEPQAVSDMTRRTLVLVLAGGEGSRLKNLTKWRAKPAVPFGG' A
#
# COMPACT_ATOMS: atom_id res chain seq x y z
N MET A 1 -0.35 -17.43 -23.54
CA MET A 1 -0.33 -15.95 -23.47
C MET A 1 -1.68 -15.52 -22.93
N THR A 2 -1.74 -14.84 -21.78
CA THR A 2 -2.99 -14.35 -21.21
C THR A 2 -3.61 -13.29 -22.12
N THR A 3 -4.94 -13.25 -22.21
CA THR A 3 -5.61 -12.25 -23.04
C THR A 3 -5.51 -10.87 -22.40
N SER A 4 -5.55 -9.80 -23.22
CA SER A 4 -5.54 -8.41 -22.71
C SER A 4 -6.66 -8.16 -21.68
N LYS A 5 -7.82 -8.80 -21.84
CA LYS A 5 -8.93 -8.74 -20.86
C LYS A 5 -8.57 -9.40 -19.52
N GLU A 6 -7.89 -10.55 -19.54
CA GLU A 6 -7.44 -11.21 -18.31
C GLU A 6 -6.34 -10.42 -17.60
N GLN A 7 -5.39 -9.84 -18.34
CA GLN A 7 -4.38 -8.97 -17.75
C GLN A 7 -5.02 -7.75 -17.08
N HIS A 8 -6.00 -7.13 -17.71
CA HIS A 8 -6.72 -6.00 -17.12
C HIS A 8 -7.46 -6.40 -15.83
N HIS A 9 -8.00 -7.62 -15.76
CA HIS A 9 -8.64 -8.10 -14.54
C HIS A 9 -7.63 -8.35 -13.42
N LEU A 10 -6.50 -8.98 -13.72
CA LEU A 10 -5.45 -9.30 -12.74
C LEU A 10 -4.74 -8.06 -12.20
N TYR A 11 -4.50 -7.06 -13.06
CA TYR A 11 -3.77 -5.83 -12.72
C TYR A 11 -4.67 -4.62 -12.48
N LYS A 12 -5.98 -4.81 -12.30
CA LYS A 12 -6.97 -3.73 -12.12
C LYS A 12 -6.60 -2.72 -11.02
N TYR A 13 -5.90 -3.17 -9.97
CA TYR A 13 -5.49 -2.33 -8.83
C TYR A 13 -4.01 -1.93 -8.86
N TYR A 14 -3.27 -2.34 -9.89
CA TYR A 14 -1.93 -1.87 -10.10
C TYR A 14 -1.97 -0.51 -10.78
N VAL A 15 -1.35 0.47 -10.15
CA VAL A 15 -1.12 1.77 -10.76
C VAL A 15 0.15 1.64 -11.59
N GLU A 16 0.07 1.95 -12.89
CA GLU A 16 1.26 2.10 -13.73
C GLU A 16 1.91 3.46 -13.46
N PRO A 17 3.09 3.49 -12.83
CA PRO A 17 3.72 4.75 -12.47
C PRO A 17 4.42 5.37 -13.69
N GLN A 18 4.21 6.67 -13.92
CA GLN A 18 4.65 7.34 -15.16
C GLN A 18 6.18 7.50 -15.27
N ALA A 19 6.90 7.58 -14.15
CA ALA A 19 8.36 7.73 -14.13
C ALA A 19 8.96 6.86 -13.01
N VAL A 20 9.49 5.69 -13.38
CA VAL A 20 10.15 4.76 -12.46
C VAL A 20 11.37 4.12 -13.10
N SER A 21 12.36 3.83 -12.25
CA SER A 21 13.52 3.04 -12.64
C SER A 21 13.14 1.56 -12.84
N ASP A 22 13.96 0.81 -13.58
CA ASP A 22 13.76 -0.64 -13.74
C ASP A 22 13.84 -1.39 -12.42
N MET A 23 14.63 -0.89 -11.45
CA MET A 23 14.68 -1.45 -10.11
C MET A 23 13.33 -1.34 -9.40
N THR A 24 12.68 -0.17 -9.47
CA THR A 24 11.35 0.05 -8.87
C THR A 24 10.30 -0.84 -9.53
N ARG A 25 10.33 -1.02 -10.86
CA ARG A 25 9.41 -1.92 -11.58
C ARG A 25 9.51 -3.39 -11.15
N ARG A 26 10.70 -3.82 -10.71
CA ARG A 26 10.97 -5.20 -10.28
C ARG A 26 10.84 -5.40 -8.77
N THR A 27 10.44 -4.36 -8.03
CA THR A 27 10.33 -4.42 -6.58
C THR A 27 8.86 -4.52 -6.16
N LEU A 28 8.51 -5.59 -5.45
CA LEU A 28 7.22 -5.70 -4.77
C LEU A 28 7.30 -4.97 -3.42
N VAL A 29 6.38 -4.05 -3.18
CA VAL A 29 6.19 -3.41 -1.87
C VAL A 29 4.95 -3.99 -1.21
N LEU A 30 5.13 -4.62 -0.05
CA LEU A 30 4.03 -5.07 0.80
C LEU A 30 3.97 -4.20 2.07
N VAL A 31 2.97 -3.33 2.15
CA VAL A 31 2.78 -2.45 3.32
C VAL A 31 1.96 -3.18 4.38
N LEU A 32 2.60 -3.59 5.47
CA LEU A 32 1.92 -4.14 6.65
C LEU A 32 1.42 -2.99 7.53
N ALA A 33 0.38 -2.29 7.07
CA ALA A 33 -0.16 -1.08 7.71
C ALA A 33 -1.01 -1.35 8.98
N GLY A 34 -0.87 -2.53 9.59
CA GLY A 34 -1.75 -2.99 10.67
C GLY A 34 -1.04 -3.17 12.00
N GLY A 35 -1.67 -2.68 13.07
CA GLY A 35 -1.26 -2.88 14.46
C GLY A 35 -1.92 -1.85 15.39
N GLU A 36 -2.33 -2.29 16.58
CA GLU A 36 -3.02 -1.45 17.58
C GLU A 36 -2.13 -0.30 18.07
N GLY A 37 -0.81 -0.50 18.12
CA GLY A 37 0.09 0.52 18.67
C GLY A 37 -0.20 0.84 20.13
N SER A 38 -0.39 -0.18 20.99
CA SER A 38 -0.78 -0.09 22.41
C SER A 38 0.04 0.89 23.28
N ARG A 39 1.27 1.21 22.88
CA ARG A 39 2.10 2.25 23.53
C ARG A 39 1.59 3.68 23.31
N LEU A 40 0.79 3.92 22.28
CA LEU A 40 0.18 5.21 21.94
C LEU A 40 -1.17 5.47 22.64
N LYS A 41 -1.67 4.50 23.42
CA LYS A 41 -2.86 4.65 24.27
C LYS A 41 -4.09 5.13 23.47
N ASN A 42 -4.73 6.20 23.91
CA ASN A 42 -5.96 6.72 23.32
C ASN A 42 -5.81 7.20 21.86
N LEU A 43 -4.58 7.44 21.39
CA LEU A 43 -4.33 7.84 20.01
C LEU A 43 -4.68 6.76 18.99
N THR A 44 -4.72 5.49 19.39
CA THR A 44 -5.06 4.35 18.53
C THR A 44 -6.34 3.64 18.93
N LYS A 45 -7.17 4.24 19.80
CA LYS A 45 -8.43 3.64 20.28
C LYS A 45 -9.41 3.28 19.16
N TRP A 46 -9.44 4.06 18.08
CA TRP A 46 -10.38 3.90 16.96
C TRP A 46 -9.68 3.93 15.59
N ARG A 47 -8.35 3.83 15.56
CA ARG A 47 -7.53 3.91 14.35
C ARG A 47 -6.29 3.05 14.48
N ALA A 48 -5.85 2.45 13.37
CA ALA A 48 -4.56 1.77 13.33
C ALA A 48 -3.40 2.77 13.54
N LYS A 49 -2.26 2.29 14.04
CA LYS A 49 -1.07 3.13 14.24
C LYS A 49 -0.69 3.95 12.99
N PRO A 50 -0.70 3.42 11.75
CA PRO A 50 -0.34 4.23 10.57
C PRO A 50 -1.33 5.34 10.22
N ALA A 51 -2.55 5.31 10.75
CA ALA A 51 -3.55 6.35 10.57
C ALA A 51 -3.48 7.44 11.67
N VAL A 52 -2.52 7.36 12.60
CA VAL A 52 -2.30 8.40 13.60
C VAL A 52 -1.80 9.68 12.91
N PRO A 53 -2.42 10.85 13.16
CA PRO A 53 -1.99 12.11 12.56
C PRO A 53 -0.52 12.43 12.83
N PHE A 54 0.17 12.99 11.84
CA PHE A 54 1.56 13.42 11.92
C PHE A 54 1.77 14.66 11.04
N GLY A 55 2.38 15.72 11.59
CA GLY A 55 2.76 16.92 10.82
C GLY A 55 1.77 18.10 10.82
N GLY A 56 0.68 18.04 11.60
CA GLY A 56 -0.37 19.07 11.64
C GLY A 56 -1.65 18.60 10.98
#